data_AF-A0A8S1TNF4-F1
#
_entry.id   AF-A0A8S1TNF4-F1
#
_cell.length_a   1.000
_cell.length_b   1.000
_cell.length_c   1.000
_cell.angle_alpha   90.00
_cell.angle_beta   90.00
_cell.angle_gamma   90.00
#
_symmetry.space_group_name_H-M   'P 1'
#
loop_
_entity.id
_entity.type
_entity.pdbx_description
1 polymer ?
#
loop_
_entity_poly.entity_id
_entity_poly.type
_entity_poly.pdbx_seq_one_letter_code
_entity_poly.pdbx_strand_id
1 'polypeptide(L)'
;MKLPSLEGDMFMTAAYAPSNRATCKGCYAKINKEELRLSNIVDEDHYHQEHHFHADCFQLKPAFKNATYKDIFHVENLSKADQEKVKAILEKLQKSEFKKKPQQKKQIQNQNKVNQKKIIDEDYKNTKKQSKKVEKKEKKLETIKKKSESSQNESDDEESDVFVLYDKAQKEEFRKIQKELEKKSAGQLKQMLKANDQKQTGNKGELIERIADCMIKGCLEKCPNFSGGRPKFNPIQKIFKCPGYMDDTEFRFCNKVFGPKDLKRIPWIDV
;
A
#
# COMPACT_ATOMS: atom_id res chain seq x y z
N MET A 1 -19.88 7.29 18.91
CA MET A 1 -19.53 6.09 19.71
C MET A 1 -18.02 5.93 19.69
N LYS A 2 -17.38 5.56 20.81
CA LYS A 2 -15.93 5.26 20.80
C LYS A 2 -15.71 3.92 20.11
N LEU A 3 -14.95 3.90 19.02
CA LEU A 3 -14.27 2.69 18.57
C LEU A 3 -13.11 2.41 19.55
N PRO A 4 -12.77 1.13 19.82
CA PRO A 4 -11.77 0.80 20.82
C PRO A 4 -10.39 1.25 20.35
N SER A 5 -9.80 2.21 21.06
CA SER A 5 -8.35 2.44 21.01
C SER A 5 -7.66 1.21 21.61
N LEU A 6 -6.89 0.49 20.79
CA LEU A 6 -6.00 -0.56 21.24
C LEU A 6 -4.56 -0.15 20.94
N GLU A 7 -3.65 -0.55 21.81
CA GLU A 7 -2.23 -0.21 21.72
C GLU A 7 -1.58 -1.12 20.66
N GLY A 8 -1.01 -0.52 19.60
CA GLY A 8 -0.38 -1.25 18.49
C GLY A 8 -1.38 -1.79 17.46
N ASP A 9 -1.77 -0.94 16.50
CA ASP A 9 -2.75 -1.30 15.48
C ASP A 9 -2.13 -2.21 14.41
N MET A 10 -2.37 -3.52 14.51
CA MET A 10 -2.15 -4.46 13.41
C MET A 10 -3.42 -4.50 12.54
N PHE A 11 -3.29 -4.28 11.22
CA PHE A 11 -4.40 -4.29 10.26
C PHE A 11 -4.09 -5.07 8.98
N MET A 12 -5.14 -5.40 8.22
CA MET A 12 -5.04 -6.11 6.93
C MET A 12 -5.33 -5.17 5.76
N THR A 13 -4.65 -5.37 4.64
CA THR A 13 -4.95 -4.67 3.37
C THR A 13 -5.07 -5.66 2.21
N ALA A 14 -5.89 -5.35 1.21
CA ALA A 14 -5.88 -6.03 -0.08
C ALA A 14 -5.81 -5.00 -1.21
N ALA A 15 -4.87 -5.17 -2.14
CA ALA A 15 -4.62 -4.21 -3.21
C ALA A 15 -3.93 -4.89 -4.40
N TYR A 16 -4.04 -4.28 -5.59
CA TYR A 16 -3.13 -4.58 -6.68
C TYR A 16 -1.71 -4.05 -6.36
N ALA A 17 -0.68 -4.84 -6.63
CA ALA A 17 0.68 -4.47 -6.28
C ALA A 17 1.20 -3.29 -7.14
N PRO A 18 1.67 -2.18 -6.55
CA PRO A 18 2.11 -1.01 -7.32
C PRO A 18 3.45 -1.22 -8.05
N SER A 19 4.25 -2.22 -7.63
CA SER A 19 5.54 -2.56 -8.23
C SER A 19 5.93 -4.00 -7.94
N ASN A 20 6.76 -4.60 -8.79
CA ASN A 20 7.27 -5.97 -8.66
C ASN A 20 8.44 -6.13 -7.65
N ARG A 21 8.52 -5.25 -6.65
CA ARG A 21 9.58 -5.22 -5.62
C ARG A 21 9.23 -6.06 -4.39
N ALA A 22 7.95 -6.37 -4.19
CA ALA A 22 7.48 -7.16 -3.05
C ALA A 22 7.81 -8.65 -3.25
N THR A 23 8.29 -9.28 -2.18
CA THR A 23 8.46 -10.74 -2.10
C THR A 23 7.40 -11.30 -1.17
N CYS A 24 6.65 -12.31 -1.62
CA CYS A 24 5.60 -12.95 -0.84
C CYS A 24 6.18 -13.67 0.39
N LYS A 25 5.64 -13.40 1.58
CA LYS A 25 6.09 -14.03 2.83
C LYS A 25 5.64 -15.48 3.01
N GLY A 26 4.71 -15.98 2.20
CA GLY A 26 4.30 -17.39 2.19
C GLY A 26 5.23 -18.29 1.37
N CYS A 27 5.43 -17.99 0.08
CA CYS A 27 6.20 -18.81 -0.87
C CYS A 27 7.59 -18.25 -1.24
N TYR A 28 7.98 -17.07 -0.76
CA TYR A 28 9.25 -16.39 -1.07
C TYR A 28 9.48 -16.01 -2.55
N ALA A 29 8.47 -16.17 -3.42
CA ALA A 29 8.51 -15.68 -4.80
C ALA A 29 8.15 -14.18 -4.88
N LYS A 30 8.53 -13.52 -5.99
CA LYS A 30 8.14 -12.13 -6.27
C LYS A 30 6.64 -12.02 -6.54
N ILE A 31 6.04 -10.92 -6.11
CA ILE A 31 4.69 -10.48 -6.49
C ILE A 31 4.86 -9.48 -7.65
N ASN A 32 4.16 -9.67 -8.75
CA ASN A 32 4.26 -8.83 -9.95
C ASN A 32 3.50 -7.52 -9.79
N LYS A 33 3.80 -6.51 -10.63
CA LYS A 33 2.99 -5.28 -10.69
C LYS A 33 1.58 -5.62 -11.19
N GLU A 34 0.58 -4.94 -10.65
CA GLU A 34 -0.86 -5.16 -10.90
C GLU A 34 -1.41 -6.53 -10.44
N GLU A 35 -0.59 -7.36 -9.79
CA GLU A 35 -1.05 -8.63 -9.21
C GLU A 35 -1.79 -8.41 -7.88
N LEU A 36 -2.89 -9.13 -7.65
CA LEU A 36 -3.65 -9.08 -6.40
C LEU A 36 -2.79 -9.63 -5.24
N ARG A 37 -2.59 -8.81 -4.21
CA ARG A 37 -1.91 -9.18 -2.98
C ARG A 37 -2.71 -8.81 -1.74
N LEU A 38 -2.58 -9.62 -0.70
CA LEU A 38 -3.02 -9.28 0.65
C LEU A 38 -1.79 -8.99 1.52
N SER A 39 -1.93 -8.09 2.49
CA SER A 39 -0.85 -7.75 3.42
C SER A 39 -1.33 -7.72 4.86
N ASN A 40 -0.49 -8.22 5.76
CA ASN A 40 -0.59 -7.91 7.19
C ASN A 40 0.34 -6.72 7.47
N ILE A 41 -0.16 -5.67 8.10
CA ILE A 41 0.60 -4.48 8.48
C ILE A 41 0.57 -4.37 10.00
N VAL A 42 1.74 -4.17 10.61
CA VAL A 42 1.90 -3.79 12.02
C VAL A 42 2.42 -2.35 12.00
N ASP A 43 1.66 -1.40 12.56
CA ASP A 43 2.08 0.00 12.74
C ASP A 43 2.03 0.34 14.24
N GLU A 44 3.11 -0.02 14.94
CA GLU A 44 3.36 0.37 16.33
C GLU A 44 4.22 1.65 16.35
N ASP A 45 4.23 2.40 17.46
CA ASP A 45 4.79 3.78 17.56
C ASP A 45 6.20 3.98 16.94
N HIS A 46 7.01 2.92 16.86
CA HIS A 46 8.38 2.91 16.32
C HIS A 46 8.61 1.83 15.25
N TYR A 47 7.60 1.02 14.92
CA TYR A 47 7.76 -0.20 14.13
C TYR A 47 6.63 -0.36 13.11
N HIS A 48 6.92 0.07 11.87
CA HIS A 48 6.06 -0.16 10.71
C HIS A 48 6.58 -1.35 9.90
N GLN A 49 5.85 -2.46 9.89
CA GLN A 49 6.21 -3.66 9.12
C GLN A 49 5.06 -4.16 8.26
N GLU A 50 5.30 -4.21 6.95
CA GLU A 50 4.39 -4.78 5.95
C GLU A 50 4.84 -6.19 5.53
N HIS A 51 3.98 -7.18 5.72
CA HIS A 51 4.16 -8.54 5.17
C HIS A 51 3.18 -8.74 4.02
N HIS A 52 3.69 -8.70 2.79
CA HIS A 52 2.90 -8.96 1.57
C HIS A 52 2.84 -10.45 1.25
N PHE A 53 1.71 -10.89 0.69
CA PHE A 53 1.47 -12.26 0.23
C PHE A 53 0.75 -12.24 -1.13
N HIS A 54 1.02 -13.24 -1.98
CA HIS A 54 0.08 -13.60 -3.05
C HIS A 54 -1.27 -13.96 -2.45
N ALA A 55 -2.37 -13.78 -3.19
CA ALA A 55 -3.72 -14.08 -2.70
C ALA A 55 -3.85 -15.50 -2.11
N ASP A 56 -3.34 -16.52 -2.82
CA ASP A 56 -3.37 -17.92 -2.39
C ASP A 56 -2.37 -18.26 -1.27
N CYS A 57 -1.40 -17.38 -1.01
CA CYS A 57 -0.37 -17.54 0.01
C CYS A 57 -0.67 -16.79 1.32
N PHE A 58 -1.80 -16.09 1.40
CA PHE A 58 -2.12 -15.24 2.54
C PHE A 58 -2.31 -16.06 3.83
N GLN A 59 -1.75 -15.55 4.93
CA GLN A 59 -1.82 -16.17 6.25
C GLN A 59 -2.52 -15.24 7.23
N LEU A 60 -3.71 -15.65 7.67
CA LEU A 60 -4.50 -14.91 8.66
C LEU A 60 -3.82 -14.95 10.02
N LYS A 61 -3.54 -13.78 10.62
CA LYS A 61 -3.01 -13.71 12.00
C LYS A 61 -4.11 -14.03 13.01
N PRO A 62 -3.80 -14.61 14.19
CA PRO A 62 -4.81 -14.96 15.20
C PRO A 62 -5.71 -13.80 15.64
N ALA A 63 -5.20 -12.55 15.67
CA ALA A 63 -5.99 -11.36 15.99
C ALA A 63 -7.15 -11.13 14.99
N PHE A 64 -6.99 -11.54 13.74
CA PHE A 64 -7.99 -11.39 12.67
C PHE A 64 -8.91 -12.60 12.54
N LYS A 65 -8.93 -13.52 13.51
CA LYS A 65 -9.78 -14.73 13.46
C LYS A 65 -11.27 -14.40 13.26
N ASN A 66 -11.72 -13.29 13.82
CA ASN A 66 -13.12 -12.82 13.72
C ASN A 66 -13.27 -11.63 12.75
N ALA A 67 -12.22 -11.26 12.01
CA ALA A 67 -12.26 -10.13 11.08
C ALA A 67 -13.20 -10.43 9.91
N THR A 68 -14.09 -9.49 9.62
CA THR A 68 -14.99 -9.53 8.48
C THR A 68 -14.30 -8.95 7.24
N TYR A 69 -14.96 -9.07 6.09
CA TYR A 69 -14.53 -8.38 4.88
C TYR A 69 -14.36 -6.86 5.05
N LYS A 70 -15.13 -6.23 5.95
CA LYS A 70 -15.08 -4.79 6.22
C LYS A 70 -13.86 -4.36 7.04
N ASP A 71 -13.14 -5.32 7.62
CA ASP A 71 -11.96 -5.08 8.47
C ASP A 71 -10.63 -5.23 7.68
N ILE A 72 -10.71 -5.44 6.37
CA ILE A 72 -9.58 -5.29 5.44
C ILE A 72 -9.72 -3.93 4.75
N PHE A 73 -8.64 -3.16 4.70
CA PHE A 73 -8.59 -1.88 3.99
C PHE A 73 -8.26 -2.06 2.50
N HIS A 74 -8.75 -1.13 1.67
CA HIS A 74 -8.48 -1.02 0.22
C HIS A 74 -9.14 -2.08 -0.67
N VAL A 75 -9.97 -2.96 -0.13
CA VAL A 75 -10.65 -4.01 -0.92
C VAL A 75 -11.71 -3.41 -1.84
N GLU A 76 -12.33 -2.31 -1.43
CA GLU A 76 -13.23 -1.46 -2.22
C GLU A 76 -12.61 -1.02 -3.56
N ASN A 77 -11.28 -0.85 -3.61
CA ASN A 77 -10.55 -0.46 -4.82
C ASN A 77 -10.26 -1.65 -5.78
N LEU A 78 -10.65 -2.87 -5.43
CA LEU A 78 -10.50 -4.05 -6.28
C LEU A 78 -11.71 -4.27 -7.19
N SER A 79 -11.53 -5.03 -8.27
CA SER A 79 -12.65 -5.48 -9.10
C SER A 79 -13.66 -6.30 -8.28
N LYS A 80 -14.96 -6.25 -8.58
CA LYS A 80 -15.99 -7.03 -7.85
C LYS A 80 -15.66 -8.53 -7.78
N ALA A 81 -15.06 -9.08 -8.83
CA ALA A 81 -14.59 -10.48 -8.85
C ALA A 81 -13.42 -10.74 -7.88
N ASP A 82 -12.49 -9.80 -7.74
CA ASP A 82 -11.37 -9.91 -6.79
C ASP A 82 -11.81 -9.63 -5.34
N GLN A 83 -12.80 -8.75 -5.13
CA GLN A 83 -13.47 -8.58 -3.85
C GLN A 83 -14.10 -9.90 -3.37
N GLU A 84 -14.80 -10.62 -4.25
CA GLU A 84 -15.36 -11.94 -3.95
C GLU A 84 -14.27 -12.99 -3.66
N LYS A 85 -13.15 -12.98 -4.38
CA LYS A 85 -11.99 -13.83 -4.06
C LYS A 85 -11.44 -13.54 -2.66
N VAL A 86 -11.29 -12.26 -2.29
CA VAL A 86 -10.81 -11.86 -0.95
C VAL A 86 -11.77 -12.36 0.14
N LYS A 87 -13.09 -12.24 -0.05
CA LYS A 87 -14.11 -12.83 0.85
C LYS A 87 -13.92 -14.34 1.00
N ALA A 88 -13.82 -15.06 -0.11
CA ALA A 88 -13.67 -16.51 -0.13
C ALA A 88 -12.36 -16.98 0.56
N ILE A 89 -11.26 -16.24 0.38
CA ILE A 89 -9.97 -16.50 1.05
C ILE A 89 -10.09 -16.31 2.56
N LEU A 90 -10.69 -15.19 3.01
CA LEU A 90 -10.94 -14.90 4.43
C LEU A 90 -11.72 -16.04 5.10
N GLU A 91 -12.89 -16.38 4.54
CA GLU A 91 -13.76 -17.42 5.09
C GLU A 91 -13.06 -18.79 5.13
N LYS A 92 -12.31 -19.14 4.07
CA LYS A 92 -11.57 -20.40 3.99
C LYS A 92 -10.51 -20.50 5.10
N LEU A 93 -9.77 -19.42 5.33
CA LEU A 93 -8.75 -19.37 6.39
C LEU A 93 -9.39 -19.46 7.78
N GLN A 94 -10.48 -18.75 8.04
CA GLN A 94 -11.23 -18.84 9.30
C GLN A 94 -11.78 -20.25 9.57
N LYS A 95 -12.35 -20.91 8.55
CA LYS A 95 -12.86 -22.28 8.64
C LYS A 95 -11.72 -23.32 8.84
N SER A 96 -10.51 -23.04 8.36
CA SER A 96 -9.37 -23.96 8.45
C SER A 96 -8.78 -24.11 9.86
N GLU A 97 -8.92 -23.11 10.73
CA GLU A 97 -8.37 -23.13 12.09
C GLU A 97 -9.15 -24.04 13.07
N PHE A 98 -10.31 -24.59 12.68
CA PHE A 98 -11.12 -25.50 13.50
C PHE A 98 -10.57 -26.95 13.60
N LYS A 99 -9.39 -27.26 13.05
CA LYS A 99 -8.83 -28.63 12.98
C LYS A 99 -7.47 -28.87 13.66
N LYS A 100 -6.93 -27.94 14.44
CA LYS A 100 -5.66 -28.14 15.17
C LYS A 100 -5.89 -28.53 16.63
N LYS A 101 -5.77 -29.83 16.94
CA LYS A 101 -5.58 -30.31 18.32
C LYS A 101 -4.27 -29.76 18.90
N PRO A 102 -4.18 -29.49 20.21
CA PRO A 102 -2.94 -29.02 20.82
C PRO A 102 -1.90 -30.14 20.89
N GLN A 103 -0.67 -29.87 20.44
CA GLN A 103 0.50 -30.69 20.77
C GLN A 103 1.62 -29.82 21.31
N GLN A 104 2.39 -30.43 22.21
CA GLN A 104 3.10 -29.74 23.29
C GLN A 104 4.47 -29.21 22.86
N LYS A 105 4.95 -28.19 23.59
CA LYS A 105 6.35 -27.75 23.54
C LYS A 105 7.27 -28.93 23.86
N LYS A 106 8.30 -29.14 23.02
CA LYS A 106 9.59 -29.67 23.48
C LYS A 106 10.68 -28.67 23.14
N GLN A 107 11.37 -28.21 24.17
CA GLN A 107 12.65 -27.53 24.06
C GLN A 107 13.71 -28.57 23.68
N ILE A 108 14.72 -28.16 22.91
CA ILE A 108 16.12 -28.57 23.07
C ILE A 108 16.98 -27.37 22.66
N GLN A 109 18.13 -27.23 23.30
CA GLN A 109 18.92 -26.00 23.35
C GLN A 109 20.02 -25.97 22.27
N ASN A 110 20.61 -24.78 22.10
CA ASN A 110 21.75 -24.50 21.24
C ASN A 110 22.91 -25.48 21.44
N GLN A 111 23.71 -25.69 20.38
CA GLN A 111 25.15 -25.36 20.48
C GLN A 111 25.88 -25.25 19.13
N ASN A 112 26.81 -24.28 19.12
CA ASN A 112 28.04 -24.20 18.32
C ASN A 112 27.98 -23.76 16.84
N LYS A 113 29.15 -23.32 16.37
CA LYS A 113 29.37 -22.17 15.48
C LYS A 113 30.67 -22.43 14.68
N VAL A 114 30.83 -21.76 13.53
CA VAL A 114 32.10 -21.48 12.80
C VAL A 114 32.59 -22.50 11.72
N ASN A 115 33.17 -21.91 10.66
CA ASN A 115 33.86 -22.43 9.45
C ASN A 115 33.00 -23.18 8.41
N GLN A 116 32.67 -22.63 7.23
CA GLN A 116 33.46 -22.04 6.12
C GLN A 116 34.29 -23.00 5.25
N LYS A 117 33.92 -22.97 3.95
CA LYS A 117 34.76 -22.93 2.71
C LYS A 117 35.04 -24.20 1.89
N LYS A 118 34.83 -24.02 0.55
CA LYS A 118 35.09 -24.91 -0.61
C LYS A 118 34.12 -26.11 -0.63
N ILE A 119 33.45 -26.53 -1.71
CA ILE A 119 33.72 -26.71 -3.16
C ILE A 119 32.34 -26.61 -3.87
N ILE A 120 32.11 -26.14 -5.12
CA ILE A 120 32.88 -25.50 -6.22
C ILE A 120 31.88 -24.61 -7.03
N ASP A 121 32.35 -23.67 -7.86
CA ASP A 121 31.58 -23.05 -8.96
C ASP A 121 31.88 -23.80 -10.28
N GLU A 122 30.89 -24.40 -10.94
CA GLU A 122 30.80 -24.58 -12.41
C GLU A 122 29.53 -25.39 -12.79
N ASP A 123 28.55 -24.74 -13.45
CA ASP A 123 27.81 -25.29 -14.60
C ASP A 123 26.72 -24.31 -15.09
N TYR A 124 27.18 -23.15 -15.58
CA TYR A 124 26.36 -22.21 -16.33
C TYR A 124 26.68 -22.30 -17.83
N LYS A 125 25.99 -23.18 -18.57
CA LYS A 125 25.42 -22.95 -19.94
C LYS A 125 25.02 -24.23 -20.68
N ASN A 126 23.95 -24.09 -21.49
CA ASN A 126 23.43 -25.04 -22.50
C ASN A 126 22.91 -26.38 -21.93
N THR A 127 21.73 -26.87 -22.33
CA THR A 127 21.30 -26.97 -23.73
C THR A 127 19.90 -26.41 -24.05
N LYS A 128 19.81 -25.89 -25.28
CA LYS A 128 18.63 -25.30 -25.92
C LYS A 128 18.11 -26.29 -26.97
N LYS A 129 16.78 -26.48 -27.09
CA LYS A 129 16.07 -27.22 -28.19
C LYS A 129 16.33 -28.75 -28.22
N GLN A 130 15.39 -29.68 -28.52
CA GLN A 130 13.96 -29.72 -28.94
C GLN A 130 13.29 -30.91 -28.19
N SER A 131 11.97 -31.06 -27.99
CA SER A 131 10.87 -31.21 -28.98
C SER A 131 9.52 -31.11 -28.23
N LYS A 132 8.52 -30.31 -28.65
CA LYS A 132 7.60 -30.45 -29.81
C LYS A 132 6.60 -31.61 -29.77
N LYS A 133 5.49 -31.39 -29.05
CA LYS A 133 4.05 -31.72 -29.36
C LYS A 133 3.28 -31.48 -28.05
N VAL A 134 2.16 -30.77 -28.00
CA VAL A 134 1.12 -30.57 -29.01
C VAL A 134 0.82 -29.09 -29.25
N GLU A 135 0.97 -28.65 -30.49
CA GLU A 135 0.33 -27.42 -30.98
C GLU A 135 -1.18 -27.68 -31.20
N LYS A 136 -2.01 -26.69 -30.85
CA LYS A 136 -3.12 -26.13 -31.66
C LYS A 136 -4.29 -25.68 -30.78
N LYS A 137 -4.37 -24.36 -30.54
CA LYS A 137 -5.39 -23.49 -31.16
C LYS A 137 -5.20 -22.03 -30.72
N GLU A 138 -4.13 -21.41 -31.21
CA GLU A 138 -4.25 -20.00 -31.56
C GLU A 138 -5.22 -19.91 -32.75
N LYS A 139 -6.36 -19.24 -32.53
CA LYS A 139 -7.14 -18.56 -33.56
C LYS A 139 -8.12 -17.60 -32.85
N LYS A 140 -8.26 -16.40 -33.42
CA LYS A 140 -9.18 -15.33 -32.99
C LYS A 140 -8.68 -14.38 -31.88
N LEU A 141 -7.48 -13.83 -32.06
CA LEU A 141 -7.07 -12.54 -31.46
C LEU A 141 -6.77 -11.51 -32.57
N GLU A 142 -7.77 -11.19 -33.40
CA GLU A 142 -7.65 -10.08 -34.36
C GLU A 142 -9.01 -9.47 -34.78
N THR A 143 -9.82 -9.12 -33.77
CA THR A 143 -11.01 -8.25 -33.83
C THR A 143 -11.46 -8.13 -32.36
N ILE A 144 -11.45 -6.98 -31.69
CA ILE A 144 -11.98 -5.67 -32.07
C ILE A 144 -11.11 -4.55 -31.45
N LYS A 145 -10.53 -3.67 -32.28
CA LYS A 145 -10.36 -2.26 -31.92
C LYS A 145 -11.71 -1.55 -32.10
N LYS A 146 -12.00 -0.54 -31.26
CA LYS A 146 -13.21 0.32 -31.23
C LYS A 146 -14.44 -0.24 -30.47
N LYS A 147 -14.52 0.15 -29.19
CA LYS A 147 -15.67 0.73 -28.44
C LYS A 147 -15.14 0.91 -27.00
N SER A 148 -15.38 2.00 -26.29
CA SER A 148 -16.43 3.02 -26.42
C SER A 148 -15.95 4.39 -25.94
N GLU A 149 -16.17 5.43 -26.75
CA GLU A 149 -16.55 6.73 -26.21
C GLU A 149 -17.99 6.64 -25.66
N SER A 150 -18.31 7.49 -24.70
CA SER A 150 -19.64 7.69 -24.08
C SER A 150 -20.40 6.44 -23.62
N SER A 151 -20.50 6.29 -22.30
CA SER A 151 -21.80 6.23 -21.63
C SER A 151 -21.64 6.82 -20.23
N GLN A 152 -22.32 7.94 -19.99
CA GLN A 152 -22.54 8.45 -18.64
C GLN A 152 -23.43 7.47 -17.88
N ASN A 153 -23.19 7.30 -16.58
CA ASN A 153 -24.24 7.15 -15.57
C ASN A 153 -23.62 7.41 -14.21
N GLU A 154 -24.15 8.40 -13.50
CA GLU A 154 -23.87 8.64 -12.08
C GLU A 154 -24.66 7.60 -11.26
N SER A 155 -24.00 6.92 -10.31
CA SER A 155 -24.67 6.27 -9.18
C SER A 155 -23.65 5.96 -8.07
N ASP A 156 -23.88 6.57 -6.91
CA ASP A 156 -23.39 6.22 -5.57
C ASP A 156 -21.86 6.31 -5.33
N ASP A 157 -21.44 7.47 -4.85
CA ASP A 157 -20.07 7.81 -4.44
C ASP A 157 -19.60 7.02 -3.19
N GLU A 158 -18.83 5.94 -3.38
CA GLU A 158 -17.83 5.55 -2.37
C GLU A 158 -16.62 6.49 -2.49
N GLU A 159 -16.61 7.51 -1.63
CA GLU A 159 -15.62 8.59 -1.61
C GLU A 159 -14.26 8.07 -1.10
N SER A 160 -13.31 7.83 -2.02
CA SER A 160 -11.96 7.36 -1.66
C SER A 160 -11.27 8.30 -0.66
N ASP A 161 -10.56 7.74 0.32
CA ASP A 161 -9.89 8.40 1.46
C ASP A 161 -9.22 9.77 1.16
N VAL A 162 -8.59 9.90 0.00
CA VAL A 162 -7.91 11.13 -0.46
C VAL A 162 -8.88 12.32 -0.55
N PHE A 163 -10.14 12.09 -0.92
CA PHE A 163 -11.14 13.13 -1.17
C PHE A 163 -11.96 13.54 0.05
N VAL A 164 -11.78 12.91 1.21
CA VAL A 164 -12.64 13.09 2.41
C VAL A 164 -12.71 14.53 2.98
N LEU A 165 -11.77 15.40 2.59
CA LEU A 165 -11.74 16.84 2.89
C LEU A 165 -12.08 17.75 1.70
N TYR A 166 -12.47 17.22 0.55
CA TYR A 166 -12.59 17.93 -0.73
C TYR A 166 -14.06 18.18 -1.11
N ASP A 167 -14.37 19.38 -1.60
CA ASP A 167 -15.67 19.65 -2.24
C ASP A 167 -15.72 19.10 -3.68
N LYS A 168 -16.91 19.11 -4.31
CA LYS A 168 -17.11 18.54 -5.66
C LYS A 168 -16.22 19.19 -6.73
N ALA A 169 -15.96 20.49 -6.65
CA ALA A 169 -15.10 21.21 -7.60
C ALA A 169 -13.63 20.86 -7.38
N GLN A 170 -13.18 20.84 -6.11
CA GLN A 170 -11.82 20.43 -5.75
C GLN A 170 -11.53 18.97 -6.17
N LYS A 171 -12.50 18.05 -6.05
CA LYS A 171 -12.36 16.67 -6.55
C LYS A 171 -12.17 16.61 -8.07
N GLU A 172 -12.91 17.43 -8.82
CA GLU A 172 -12.75 17.50 -10.27
C GLU A 172 -11.38 18.05 -10.66
N GLU A 173 -10.93 19.11 -9.99
CA GLU A 173 -9.62 19.73 -10.23
C GLU A 173 -8.47 18.78 -9.88
N PHE A 174 -8.58 18.03 -8.78
CA PHE A 174 -7.59 17.01 -8.41
C PHE A 174 -7.46 15.93 -9.51
N ARG A 175 -8.59 15.49 -10.09
CA ARG A 175 -8.60 14.54 -11.22
C ARG A 175 -7.98 15.11 -12.50
N LYS A 176 -8.05 16.42 -12.74
CA LYS A 176 -7.36 17.10 -13.85
C LYS A 176 -5.85 17.14 -13.59
N ILE A 177 -5.44 17.63 -12.42
CA ILE A 177 -4.04 17.72 -12.01
C ILE A 177 -3.36 16.34 -12.02
N GLN A 178 -4.02 15.28 -11.53
CA GLN A 178 -3.52 13.91 -11.61
C GLN A 178 -3.16 13.49 -13.04
N LYS A 179 -4.03 13.76 -14.03
CA LYS A 179 -3.80 13.40 -15.44
C LYS A 179 -2.62 14.15 -16.06
N GLU A 180 -2.39 15.39 -15.66
CA GLU A 180 -1.25 16.18 -16.13
C GLU A 180 0.06 15.74 -15.45
N LEU A 181 0.06 15.51 -14.15
CA LEU A 181 1.23 15.05 -13.40
C LEU A 181 1.64 13.61 -13.74
N GLU A 182 0.71 12.75 -14.17
CA GLU A 182 1.04 11.40 -14.65
C GLU A 182 1.93 11.44 -15.91
N LYS A 183 1.92 12.54 -16.68
CA LYS A 183 2.84 12.74 -17.82
C LYS A 183 4.27 13.06 -17.37
N LYS A 184 4.47 13.59 -16.15
CA LYS A 184 5.80 13.94 -15.62
C LYS A 184 6.54 12.71 -15.08
N SER A 185 7.86 12.75 -15.13
CA SER A 185 8.73 11.72 -14.54
C SER A 185 8.78 11.82 -13.02
N ALA A 186 9.08 10.70 -12.33
CA ALA A 186 9.25 10.70 -10.88
C ALA A 186 10.41 11.59 -10.38
N GLY A 187 11.37 11.93 -11.25
CA GLY A 187 12.42 12.91 -10.95
C GLY A 187 11.87 14.34 -10.88
N GLN A 188 11.10 14.75 -11.89
CA GLN A 188 10.45 16.06 -11.94
C GLN A 188 9.46 16.25 -10.78
N LEU A 189 8.63 15.24 -10.47
CA LEU A 189 7.70 15.30 -9.34
C LEU A 189 8.43 15.51 -8.00
N LYS A 190 9.62 14.91 -7.81
CA LYS A 190 10.46 15.15 -6.62
C LYS A 190 11.07 16.56 -6.61
N GLN A 191 11.43 17.13 -7.76
CA GLN A 191 11.93 18.51 -7.84
C GLN A 191 10.83 19.52 -7.49
N MET A 192 9.61 19.35 -8.02
CA MET A 192 8.44 20.16 -7.68
C MET A 192 8.14 20.12 -6.17
N LEU A 193 8.16 18.92 -5.56
CA LEU A 193 8.02 18.75 -4.11
C LEU A 193 9.20 19.34 -3.31
N LYS A 194 10.42 19.36 -3.86
CA LYS A 194 11.60 19.93 -3.20
C LYS A 194 11.49 21.45 -3.04
N ALA A 195 11.06 22.15 -4.09
CA ALA A 195 10.93 23.62 -4.06
C ALA A 195 9.89 24.09 -3.04
N ASN A 196 8.84 23.29 -2.83
CA ASN A 196 7.74 23.57 -1.91
C ASN A 196 7.98 23.02 -0.48
N ASP A 197 9.23 22.64 -0.17
CA ASP A 197 9.63 21.99 1.09
C ASP A 197 8.70 20.84 1.50
N GLN A 198 8.36 19.95 0.56
CA GLN A 198 7.49 18.79 0.76
C GLN A 198 8.25 17.45 0.72
N LYS A 199 7.62 16.39 1.24
CA LYS A 199 8.20 15.05 1.33
C LYS A 199 8.34 14.41 -0.07
N GLN A 200 9.58 14.14 -0.48
CA GLN A 200 9.94 13.55 -1.79
C GLN A 200 9.93 12.01 -1.84
N THR A 201 9.67 11.34 -0.72
CA THR A 201 9.58 9.87 -0.66
C THR A 201 8.20 9.40 -1.10
N GLY A 202 8.14 8.24 -1.74
CA GLY A 202 6.90 7.54 -2.07
C GLY A 202 6.96 6.82 -3.41
N ASN A 203 5.88 6.12 -3.76
CA ASN A 203 5.63 5.71 -5.14
C ASN A 203 5.18 6.91 -6.01
N LYS A 204 5.10 6.76 -7.34
CA LYS A 204 4.76 7.89 -8.24
C LYS A 204 3.38 8.49 -7.94
N GLY A 205 2.37 7.67 -7.67
CA GLY A 205 1.02 8.11 -7.28
C GLY A 205 1.02 8.93 -5.99
N GLU A 206 1.72 8.48 -4.95
CA GLU A 206 1.88 9.24 -3.68
C GLU A 206 2.54 10.62 -3.87
N LEU A 207 3.42 10.77 -4.88
CA LEU A 207 4.01 12.07 -5.22
C LEU A 207 2.99 12.96 -5.96
N ILE A 208 2.23 12.38 -6.89
CA ILE A 208 1.17 13.07 -7.64
C ILE A 208 0.06 13.56 -6.70
N GLU A 209 -0.45 12.70 -5.83
CA GLU A 209 -1.49 13.04 -4.84
C GLU A 209 -1.04 14.18 -3.92
N ARG A 210 0.23 14.15 -3.47
CA ARG A 210 0.80 15.18 -2.62
C ARG A 210 0.92 16.52 -3.35
N ILE A 211 1.37 16.52 -4.60
CA ILE A 211 1.42 17.75 -5.40
C ILE A 211 0.00 18.27 -5.66
N ALA A 212 -0.96 17.41 -5.99
CA ALA A 212 -2.35 17.81 -6.22
C ALA A 212 -3.01 18.41 -4.97
N ASP A 213 -2.80 17.85 -3.77
CA ASP A 213 -3.25 18.44 -2.49
C ASP A 213 -2.61 19.82 -2.27
N CYS A 214 -1.31 19.95 -2.55
CA CYS A 214 -0.60 21.22 -2.42
C CYS A 214 -1.05 22.28 -3.43
N MET A 215 -1.34 21.90 -4.68
CA MET A 215 -1.80 22.81 -5.73
C MET A 215 -3.23 23.35 -5.46
N ILE A 216 -4.11 22.53 -4.88
CA ILE A 216 -5.51 22.92 -4.63
C ILE A 216 -5.68 23.65 -3.28
N LYS A 217 -4.98 23.22 -2.23
CA LYS A 217 -5.19 23.71 -0.85
C LYS A 217 -4.00 24.45 -0.27
N GLY A 218 -2.88 24.50 -0.97
CA GLY A 218 -1.59 24.95 -0.45
C GLY A 218 -0.81 23.84 0.25
N CYS A 219 0.51 23.97 0.21
CA CYS A 219 1.50 23.10 0.83
C CYS A 219 1.38 23.13 2.36
N LEU A 220 1.20 21.98 3.01
CA LEU A 220 1.23 21.90 4.47
C LEU A 220 2.59 22.34 5.01
N GLU A 221 2.56 23.26 5.98
CA GLU A 221 3.73 23.62 6.78
C GLU A 221 4.21 22.45 7.64
N LYS A 222 5.43 22.59 8.19
CA LYS A 222 5.92 21.71 9.23
C LYS A 222 5.11 21.92 10.51
N CYS A 223 5.17 20.94 11.42
CA CYS A 223 4.43 20.95 12.68
C CYS A 223 4.72 22.25 13.46
N PRO A 224 3.69 23.06 13.80
CA PRO A 224 3.89 24.33 14.52
C PRO A 224 4.60 24.19 15.88
N ASN A 225 4.62 22.99 16.45
CA ASN A 225 5.27 22.69 17.72
C ASN A 225 6.68 22.07 17.58
N PHE A 226 7.05 21.60 16.39
CA PHE A 226 8.33 20.92 16.15
C PHE A 226 8.79 21.18 14.72
N SER A 227 9.85 21.97 14.58
CA SER A 227 10.35 22.52 13.31
C SER A 227 10.66 21.50 12.22
N GLY A 228 10.93 20.22 12.54
CA GLY A 228 11.14 19.15 11.56
C GLY A 228 9.93 18.24 11.31
N GLY A 229 8.91 18.27 12.17
CA GLY A 229 7.78 17.34 12.14
C GLY A 229 6.88 17.56 10.93
N ARG A 230 6.38 16.48 10.29
CA ARG A 230 5.43 16.55 9.18
C ARG A 230 4.14 15.81 9.53
N PRO A 231 3.02 16.53 9.79
CA PRO A 231 1.73 15.90 10.10
C PRO A 231 1.25 14.98 8.97
N LYS A 232 0.79 13.77 9.33
CA LYS A 232 0.12 12.83 8.43
C LYS A 232 -1.40 12.99 8.57
N PHE A 233 -2.14 13.00 7.46
CA PHE A 233 -3.60 12.98 7.48
C PHE A 233 -4.14 11.58 7.83
N ASN A 234 -5.18 11.51 8.64
CA ASN A 234 -5.99 10.30 8.87
C ASN A 234 -7.39 10.54 8.27
N PRO A 235 -7.79 9.80 7.21
CA PRO A 235 -9.06 10.03 6.51
C PRO A 235 -10.28 9.68 7.37
N ILE A 236 -10.21 8.60 8.16
CA ILE A 236 -11.31 8.10 9.00
C ILE A 236 -11.67 9.13 10.08
N GLN A 237 -10.66 9.64 10.78
CA GLN A 237 -10.83 10.57 11.89
C GLN A 237 -10.87 12.05 11.43
N LYS A 238 -10.53 12.32 10.17
CA LYS A 238 -10.40 13.67 9.58
C LYS A 238 -9.46 14.61 10.34
N ILE A 239 -8.42 14.05 10.97
CA ILE A 239 -7.38 14.78 11.72
C ILE A 239 -6.00 14.63 11.07
N PHE A 240 -5.05 15.46 11.48
CA PHE A 240 -3.64 15.30 11.19
C PHE A 240 -2.87 14.93 12.47
N LYS A 241 -2.13 13.81 12.47
CA LYS A 241 -1.23 13.41 13.58
C LYS A 241 0.22 13.64 13.16
N CYS A 242 0.99 14.37 13.96
CA CYS A 242 2.43 14.50 13.75
C CYS A 242 3.16 13.37 14.50
N PRO A 243 3.83 12.43 13.81
CA PRO A 243 4.59 11.37 14.48
C PRO A 243 5.81 11.93 15.23
N GLY A 244 6.48 12.91 14.63
CA GLY A 244 7.78 13.41 15.06
C GLY A 244 8.70 13.64 13.87
N TYR A 245 10.00 13.73 14.13
CA TYR A 245 11.05 13.81 13.12
C TYR A 245 12.37 13.23 13.65
N MET A 246 13.29 12.92 12.74
CA MET A 246 14.66 12.55 13.08
C MET A 246 15.50 13.83 13.23
N ASP A 247 16.10 14.00 14.40
CA ASP A 247 16.93 15.14 14.83
C ASP A 247 18.37 14.64 14.95
N ASP A 248 19.12 14.73 13.86
CA ASP A 248 20.47 14.19 13.61
C ASP A 248 20.67 12.70 13.98
N THR A 249 20.76 12.39 15.27
CA THR A 249 21.01 11.05 15.82
C THR A 249 19.82 10.45 16.59
N GLU A 250 18.79 11.23 16.92
CA GLU A 250 17.67 10.80 17.76
C GLU A 250 16.31 11.08 17.11
N PHE A 251 15.29 10.26 17.38
CA PHE A 251 13.93 10.56 16.94
C PHE A 251 13.18 11.38 17.99
N ARG A 252 12.71 12.58 17.61
CA ARG A 252 11.91 13.48 18.44
C ARG A 252 10.43 13.21 18.22
N PHE A 253 9.79 12.51 19.16
CA PHE A 253 8.36 12.27 19.14
C PHE A 253 7.56 13.55 19.33
N CYS A 254 6.46 13.67 18.59
CA CYS A 254 5.57 14.82 18.69
C CYS A 254 4.18 14.43 19.22
N ASN A 255 3.56 13.42 18.61
CA ASN A 255 2.22 12.91 18.89
C ASN A 255 1.07 13.94 18.93
N LYS A 256 1.31 15.21 18.57
CA LYS A 256 0.25 16.23 18.49
C LYS A 256 -0.73 15.91 17.36
N VAL A 257 -2.00 16.14 17.67
CA VAL A 257 -3.14 16.06 16.77
C VAL A 257 -3.59 17.47 16.42
N PHE A 258 -3.95 17.67 15.16
CA PHE A 258 -4.41 18.93 14.59
C PHE A 258 -5.70 18.67 13.79
N GLY A 259 -6.69 19.55 13.90
CA GLY A 259 -7.83 19.58 12.99
C GLY A 259 -7.46 20.13 11.61
N PRO A 260 -8.33 19.99 10.59
CA PRO A 260 -8.04 20.44 9.22
C PRO A 260 -7.77 21.94 9.05
N LYS A 261 -8.12 22.77 10.04
CA LYS A 261 -7.91 24.23 10.04
C LYS A 261 -6.73 24.68 10.91
N ASP A 262 -6.16 23.78 11.72
CA ASP A 262 -5.13 24.12 12.72
C ASP A 262 -3.72 24.11 12.12
N LEU A 263 -3.57 23.52 10.92
CA LEU A 263 -2.33 23.53 10.15
C LEU A 263 -2.37 24.60 9.06
N LYS A 264 -1.37 25.47 9.08
CA LYS A 264 -1.15 26.46 8.03
C LYS A 264 -0.75 25.77 6.72
N ARG A 265 -1.18 26.37 5.62
CA ARG A 265 -0.84 25.97 4.26
C ARG A 265 -0.29 27.16 3.49
N ILE A 266 0.89 27.00 2.90
CA ILE A 266 1.56 28.00 2.06
C ILE A 266 1.09 27.81 0.60
N PRO A 267 0.87 28.87 -0.20
CA PRO A 267 0.57 28.70 -1.63
C PRO A 267 1.59 27.83 -2.37
N TRP A 268 1.14 27.08 -3.37
CA TRP A 268 2.02 26.31 -4.24
C TRP A 268 2.89 27.22 -5.11
N ILE A 269 4.18 26.91 -5.20
CA ILE A 269 5.16 27.54 -6.09
C ILE A 269 5.42 26.57 -7.24
N ASP A 270 5.16 27.01 -8.48
CA ASP A 270 5.45 26.20 -9.67
C ASP A 270 6.93 26.31 -10.10
N VAL A 271 7.47 25.21 -10.67
CA VAL A 271 8.92 24.98 -10.90
C VAL A 271 9.18 24.02 -12.06
#